data_AF-A0A4Y9MYI8-F1
#
_entry.id   AF-A0A4Y9MYI8-F1
#
_cell.length_a   1.000
_cell.length_b   1.000
_cell.length_c   1.000
_cell.angle_alpha   90.00
_cell.angle_beta   90.00
_cell.angle_gamma   90.00
#
_symmetry.space_group_name_H-M   'P 1'
#
loop_
_entity.id
_entity.type
_entity.pdbx_description
1 polymer ?
#
loop_
_entity_poly.entity_id
_entity_poly.type
_entity_poly.pdbx_seq_one_letter_code
_entity_poly.pdbx_strand_id
1 'polypeptide(L)'
;MSELSRKPTVTDSTSASADLGGETPGASNAVRIWATVGAVFLALTVYVFVRWVTGPYFEPVAGGPSEPPLYMKIPLIANAVVLWVGLPFALWHFLIRPWLRERRITLDGMLLVSMGLMMFQDPMLNYYSTWCTYNAWLWNRGSWAPYFPGWVAPEEPGHTVPEPLLTNIPGYMYGVLMLTIVGCAIMRRIRNRWPGISNLRLVLVTYAIAIAFDAVMEGLILLPIGFYSYPGAIQELSINAGTYYQYPIYEGFMWGGVQAALCCLRFFTDDRGRTVVERGLDSIRGGFVRQQFVRFLAIFGGVSACFFLFYNVPATWLGMHGDAWPEDVQKRSYFNPGICGDGTDRPCPNPDLPLPTEHSGYVNHEGELVLPEGVSIPPVVPIEGR
;
A
#
# COMPACT_ATOMS: atom_id res chain seq x y z
N MET A 1 -72.47 49.90 -20.87
CA MET A 1 -72.48 48.81 -19.87
C MET A 1 -71.85 47.58 -20.51
N SER A 2 -70.85 47.00 -19.83
CA SER A 2 -70.18 45.69 -19.96
C SER A 2 -69.77 45.18 -21.35
N GLU A 3 -68.46 45.02 -21.64
CA GLU A 3 -67.54 43.96 -21.16
C GLU A 3 -67.93 42.56 -21.69
N LEU A 4 -67.19 42.09 -22.71
CA LEU A 4 -66.96 40.66 -22.93
C LEU A 4 -65.57 40.47 -23.56
N SER A 5 -64.73 39.80 -22.78
CA SER A 5 -63.28 39.67 -22.88
C SER A 5 -62.82 38.79 -24.05
N ARG A 6 -61.79 39.26 -24.77
CA ARG A 6 -61.03 38.53 -25.80
C ARG A 6 -60.07 37.53 -25.13
N LYS A 7 -60.18 36.25 -25.47
CA LYS A 7 -59.06 35.29 -25.35
C LYS A 7 -58.56 34.91 -26.74
N PRO A 8 -57.30 35.16 -27.11
CA PRO A 8 -56.65 34.47 -28.21
C PRO A 8 -56.05 33.16 -27.69
N THR A 9 -56.34 32.08 -28.42
CA THR A 9 -55.70 30.77 -28.32
C THR A 9 -54.19 30.94 -28.52
N VAL A 10 -53.39 30.68 -27.49
CA VAL A 10 -51.94 30.57 -27.60
C VAL A 10 -51.63 29.12 -27.94
N THR A 11 -51.20 28.88 -29.18
CA THR A 11 -50.51 27.68 -29.60
C THR A 11 -49.18 27.59 -28.86
N ASP A 12 -49.05 26.64 -27.92
CA ASP A 12 -47.77 26.31 -27.31
C ASP A 12 -46.81 25.82 -28.39
N SER A 13 -45.78 26.61 -28.67
CA SER A 13 -44.67 26.20 -29.51
C SER A 13 -43.87 25.12 -28.77
N THR A 14 -43.93 23.90 -29.26
CA THR A 14 -43.09 22.75 -28.94
C THR A 14 -41.62 22.98 -29.34
N SER A 15 -40.98 23.99 -28.74
CA SER A 15 -39.56 24.32 -28.98
C SER A 15 -38.70 24.32 -27.70
N ALA A 16 -39.29 24.13 -26.51
CA ALA A 16 -38.57 24.14 -25.24
C ALA A 16 -37.99 22.78 -24.80
N SER A 17 -38.21 21.70 -25.56
CA SER A 17 -37.76 20.35 -25.18
C SER A 17 -36.52 19.84 -25.92
N ALA A 18 -35.84 20.69 -26.70
CA ALA A 18 -34.74 20.27 -27.58
C ALA A 18 -33.32 20.64 -27.08
N ASP A 19 -33.17 21.30 -25.92
CA ASP A 19 -31.85 21.78 -25.43
C ASP A 19 -31.30 21.04 -24.20
N LEU A 20 -31.90 19.91 -23.79
CA LEU A 20 -31.35 19.05 -22.72
C LEU A 20 -30.55 17.85 -23.24
N GLY A 21 -30.00 17.97 -24.46
CA GLY A 21 -29.23 16.92 -25.12
C GLY A 21 -27.91 17.43 -25.65
N GLY A 22 -26.86 17.47 -24.82
CA GLY A 22 -25.50 17.59 -25.33
C GLY A 22 -24.53 18.44 -24.52
N GLU A 23 -24.45 18.28 -23.20
CA GLU A 23 -23.12 18.45 -22.59
C GLU A 23 -22.24 17.32 -23.14
N THR A 24 -21.50 17.63 -24.20
CA THR A 24 -20.36 16.82 -24.62
C THR A 24 -19.49 16.70 -23.37
N PRO A 25 -19.26 15.50 -22.80
CA PRO A 25 -18.47 15.39 -21.59
C PRO A 25 -17.12 16.05 -21.89
N GLY A 26 -16.81 17.16 -21.20
CA GLY A 26 -15.59 17.91 -21.44
C GLY A 26 -14.41 16.94 -21.47
N ALA A 27 -13.50 17.11 -22.43
CA ALA A 27 -12.37 16.22 -22.63
C ALA A 27 -11.59 16.09 -21.31
N SER A 28 -11.84 15.00 -20.58
CA SER A 28 -11.25 14.82 -19.26
C SER A 28 -9.77 14.50 -19.43
N ASN A 29 -8.91 15.34 -18.85
CA ASN A 29 -7.47 15.11 -18.83
C ASN A 29 -7.04 14.11 -17.74
N ALA A 30 -8.00 13.50 -17.03
CA ALA A 30 -7.74 12.58 -15.92
C ALA A 30 -6.76 11.46 -16.30
N VAL A 31 -6.99 10.80 -17.44
CA VAL A 31 -6.10 9.73 -17.91
C VAL A 31 -4.65 10.18 -18.08
N ARG A 32 -4.41 11.42 -18.53
CA ARG A 32 -3.05 11.94 -18.73
C ARG A 32 -2.36 12.22 -17.39
N ILE A 33 -3.10 12.78 -16.43
CA ILE A 33 -2.60 13.05 -15.08
C ILE A 33 -2.25 11.73 -14.40
N TRP A 34 -3.18 10.77 -14.36
CA TRP A 34 -2.98 9.48 -13.72
C TRP A 34 -1.90 8.65 -14.41
N ALA A 35 -1.82 8.68 -15.75
CA ALA A 35 -0.73 8.02 -16.47
C ALA A 35 0.64 8.66 -16.17
N THR A 36 0.69 9.97 -15.92
CA THR A 36 1.93 10.65 -15.49
C THR A 36 2.32 10.21 -14.09
N VAL A 37 1.37 10.18 -13.15
CA VAL A 37 1.59 9.66 -11.79
C VAL A 37 2.08 8.21 -11.83
N GLY A 38 1.42 7.35 -12.61
CA GLY A 38 1.83 5.96 -12.79
C GLY A 38 3.19 5.82 -13.46
N ALA A 39 3.54 6.70 -14.41
CA ALA A 39 4.87 6.69 -15.03
C ALA A 39 5.97 7.09 -14.03
N VAL A 40 5.71 8.08 -13.16
CA VAL A 40 6.64 8.48 -12.09
C VAL A 40 6.84 7.34 -11.10
N PHE A 41 5.76 6.73 -10.61
CA PHE A 41 5.87 5.56 -9.72
C PHE A 41 6.58 4.41 -10.41
N LEU A 42 6.29 4.13 -11.68
CA LEU A 42 6.93 3.03 -12.41
C LEU A 42 8.43 3.29 -12.59
N ALA A 43 8.82 4.53 -12.89
CA ALA A 43 10.22 4.92 -12.98
C ALA A 43 10.92 4.75 -11.63
N LEU A 44 10.27 5.14 -10.53
CA LEU A 44 10.78 4.93 -9.18
C LEU A 44 10.92 3.44 -8.84
N THR A 45 9.89 2.63 -9.14
CA THR A 45 9.94 1.17 -8.97
C THR A 45 11.13 0.58 -9.71
N VAL A 46 11.30 0.91 -11.00
CA VAL A 46 12.42 0.39 -11.80
C VAL A 46 13.76 0.85 -11.24
N TYR A 47 13.90 2.12 -10.86
CA TYR A 47 15.12 2.66 -10.27
C TYR A 47 15.52 1.90 -8.99
N VAL A 48 14.58 1.77 -8.04
CA VAL A 48 14.79 1.15 -6.74
C VAL A 48 15.11 -0.35 -6.89
N PHE A 49 14.36 -1.08 -7.71
CA PHE A 49 14.62 -2.50 -7.95
C PHE A 49 15.95 -2.76 -8.64
N VAL A 50 16.32 -1.95 -9.64
CA VAL A 50 17.61 -2.10 -10.33
C VAL A 50 18.76 -1.81 -9.37
N ARG A 51 18.67 -0.73 -8.59
CA ARG A 51 19.67 -0.38 -7.56
C ARG A 51 19.81 -1.46 -6.51
N TRP A 52 18.71 -2.04 -6.06
CA TRP A 52 18.72 -3.13 -5.10
C TRP A 52 19.40 -4.37 -5.64
N VAL A 53 18.93 -4.92 -6.76
CA VAL A 53 19.52 -6.15 -7.36
C VAL A 53 21.00 -5.99 -7.72
N THR A 54 21.46 -4.78 -8.03
CA THR A 54 22.86 -4.51 -8.38
C THR A 54 23.71 -4.02 -7.20
N GLY A 55 23.11 -3.77 -6.04
CA GLY A 55 23.78 -3.20 -4.87
C GLY A 55 23.95 -4.19 -3.73
N PRO A 56 24.57 -3.76 -2.61
CA PRO A 56 24.94 -4.64 -1.51
C PRO A 56 23.74 -5.22 -0.74
N TYR A 57 22.61 -4.52 -0.73
CA TYR A 57 21.40 -4.94 0.00
C TYR A 57 20.65 -6.13 -0.64
N PHE A 58 21.06 -6.63 -1.82
CA PHE A 58 20.50 -7.86 -2.40
C PHE A 58 21.17 -9.11 -1.82
N GLU A 59 21.01 -9.32 -0.52
CA GLU A 59 21.52 -10.50 0.16
C GLU A 59 20.50 -11.08 1.13
N PRO A 60 20.56 -12.39 1.43
CA PRO A 60 19.64 -13.01 2.37
C PRO A 60 19.83 -12.44 3.78
N VAL A 61 18.76 -12.00 4.41
CA VAL A 61 18.75 -11.61 5.83
C VAL A 61 18.45 -12.86 6.65
N ALA A 62 19.38 -13.21 7.55
CA ALA A 62 19.27 -14.41 8.37
C ALA A 62 18.35 -14.17 9.59
N GLY A 63 17.46 -15.10 9.88
CA GLY A 63 16.57 -15.02 11.06
C GLY A 63 17.25 -15.26 12.42
N GLY A 64 18.58 -15.28 12.46
CA GLY A 64 19.37 -15.43 13.69
C GLY A 64 19.23 -16.79 14.39
N PRO A 65 19.67 -16.89 15.66
CA PRO A 65 19.82 -18.16 16.38
C PRO A 65 18.52 -18.79 16.87
N SER A 66 17.44 -18.01 17.02
CA SER A 66 16.14 -18.52 17.44
C SER A 66 15.34 -19.00 16.22
N GLU A 67 14.80 -20.21 16.29
CA GLU A 67 13.91 -20.72 15.25
C GLU A 67 12.43 -20.47 15.59
N PRO A 68 11.58 -20.14 14.59
CA PRO A 68 10.15 -20.08 14.82
C PRO A 68 9.60 -21.45 15.27
N PRO A 69 8.67 -21.48 16.24
CA PRO A 69 8.02 -22.71 16.67
C PRO A 69 7.16 -23.32 15.55
N LEU A 70 6.86 -24.62 15.66
CA LEU A 70 6.12 -25.36 14.62
C LEU A 70 4.74 -24.78 14.30
N TYR A 71 4.04 -24.21 15.30
CA TYR A 71 2.74 -23.58 15.09
C TYR A 71 2.81 -22.32 14.22
N MET A 72 3.99 -21.70 14.07
CA MET A 72 4.23 -20.63 13.10
C MET A 72 4.66 -21.21 11.76
N LYS A 73 5.66 -22.11 11.77
CA LYS A 73 6.24 -22.69 10.54
C LYS A 73 5.18 -23.32 9.62
N ILE A 74 4.24 -24.09 10.17
CA ILE A 74 3.23 -24.80 9.37
C ILE A 74 2.31 -23.81 8.61
N PRO A 75 1.64 -22.84 9.26
CA PRO A 75 0.89 -21.80 8.56
C PRO A 75 1.73 -20.97 7.58
N LEU A 76 2.97 -20.63 7.94
CA LEU A 76 3.86 -19.87 7.06
C LEU A 76 4.17 -20.62 5.76
N ILE A 77 4.48 -21.92 5.84
CA ILE A 77 4.68 -22.79 4.67
C ILE A 77 3.38 -22.92 3.89
N ALA A 78 2.25 -23.17 4.56
CA ALA A 78 0.97 -23.31 3.89
C ALA A 78 0.60 -22.04 3.11
N ASN A 79 0.79 -20.86 3.72
CA ASN A 79 0.58 -19.57 3.07
C ASN A 79 1.50 -19.40 1.85
N ALA A 80 2.80 -19.67 2.01
CA ALA A 80 3.76 -19.59 0.91
C ALA A 80 3.36 -20.52 -0.25
N VAL A 81 3.03 -21.79 0.02
CA VAL A 81 2.62 -22.76 -1.02
C VAL A 81 1.36 -22.30 -1.74
N VAL A 82 0.35 -21.83 -1.00
CA VAL A 82 -0.89 -21.30 -1.60
C VAL A 82 -0.59 -20.12 -2.51
N LEU A 83 0.25 -19.19 -2.07
CA LEU A 83 0.64 -18.00 -2.83
C LEU A 83 1.49 -18.34 -4.07
N TRP A 84 2.42 -19.29 -3.94
CA TRP A 84 3.31 -19.69 -5.03
C TRP A 84 2.59 -20.49 -6.11
N VAL A 85 1.68 -21.39 -5.72
CA VAL A 85 0.86 -22.18 -6.67
C VAL A 85 -0.29 -21.35 -7.23
N GLY A 86 -0.86 -20.47 -6.41
CA GLY A 86 -1.93 -19.55 -6.82
C GLY A 86 -1.46 -18.53 -7.86
N LEU A 87 -0.18 -18.12 -7.82
CA LEU A 87 0.39 -17.15 -8.74
C LEU A 87 0.27 -17.56 -10.23
N PRO A 88 0.79 -18.71 -10.70
CA PRO A 88 0.60 -19.16 -12.09
C PRO A 88 -0.86 -19.26 -12.50
N PHE A 89 -1.73 -19.73 -11.58
CA PHE A 89 -3.16 -19.82 -11.86
C PHE A 89 -3.81 -18.44 -12.03
N ALA A 90 -3.46 -17.47 -11.18
CA ALA A 90 -3.95 -16.10 -11.26
C ALA A 90 -3.48 -15.41 -12.56
N LEU A 91 -2.19 -15.54 -12.90
CA LEU A 91 -1.64 -15.05 -14.17
C LEU A 91 -2.36 -15.69 -15.36
N TRP A 92 -2.59 -17.00 -15.32
CA TRP A 92 -3.31 -17.70 -16.38
C TRP A 92 -4.75 -17.21 -16.50
N HIS A 93 -5.48 -17.10 -15.39
CA HIS A 93 -6.90 -16.78 -15.38
C HIS A 93 -7.19 -15.32 -15.75
N PHE A 94 -6.45 -14.36 -15.19
CA PHE A 94 -6.71 -12.93 -15.33
C PHE A 94 -5.97 -12.28 -16.50
N LEU A 95 -4.81 -12.81 -16.89
CA LEU A 95 -3.98 -12.21 -17.95
C LEU A 95 -3.93 -13.07 -19.21
N ILE A 96 -3.46 -14.31 -19.12
CA ILE A 96 -3.16 -15.14 -20.31
C ILE A 96 -4.45 -15.59 -21.02
N ARG A 97 -5.42 -16.13 -20.29
CA ARG A 97 -6.67 -16.66 -20.86
C ARG A 97 -7.50 -15.58 -21.55
N PRO A 98 -7.72 -14.37 -20.98
CA PRO A 98 -8.43 -13.30 -21.67
C PRO A 98 -7.64 -12.76 -22.87
N TRP A 99 -6.31 -12.68 -22.76
CA TRP A 99 -5.47 -12.27 -23.90
C TRP A 99 -5.60 -13.25 -25.07
N LEU A 100 -5.54 -14.56 -24.81
CA LEU A 100 -5.66 -15.57 -25.86
C LEU A 100 -7.08 -15.63 -26.48
N ARG A 101 -8.14 -15.48 -25.67
CA ARG A 101 -9.52 -15.60 -26.14
C ARG A 101 -10.09 -14.33 -26.76
N GLU A 102 -9.80 -13.18 -26.17
CA GLU A 102 -10.46 -11.91 -26.48
C GLU A 102 -9.48 -10.88 -27.08
N ARG A 103 -8.19 -11.21 -27.17
CA ARG A 103 -7.11 -10.32 -27.66
C ARG A 103 -7.09 -8.94 -26.98
N ARG A 104 -7.57 -8.87 -25.73
CA ARG A 104 -7.60 -7.66 -24.90
C ARG A 104 -7.13 -7.97 -23.49
N ILE A 105 -6.52 -6.97 -22.85
CA ILE A 105 -6.19 -7.03 -21.42
C ILE A 105 -7.40 -6.49 -20.66
N THR A 106 -7.95 -7.32 -19.77
CA THR A 106 -9.10 -6.96 -18.93
C THR A 106 -8.69 -5.98 -17.83
N LEU A 107 -9.67 -5.28 -17.25
CA LEU A 107 -9.42 -4.41 -16.09
C LEU A 107 -8.78 -5.22 -14.95
N ASP A 108 -9.31 -6.42 -14.67
CA ASP A 108 -8.77 -7.29 -13.62
C ASP A 108 -7.33 -7.75 -13.92
N GLY A 109 -6.97 -7.99 -15.18
CA GLY A 109 -5.60 -8.28 -15.57
C GLY A 109 -4.65 -7.09 -15.38
N MET A 110 -5.13 -5.86 -15.66
CA MET A 110 -4.35 -4.63 -15.39
C MET A 110 -4.21 -4.37 -13.89
N LEU A 111 -5.28 -4.59 -13.11
CA LEU A 111 -5.27 -4.45 -11.66
C LEU A 111 -4.34 -5.48 -11.00
N LEU A 112 -4.34 -6.73 -11.49
CA LEU A 112 -3.42 -7.78 -11.04
C LEU A 112 -1.97 -7.27 -11.12
N VAL A 113 -1.51 -6.89 -12.32
CA VAL A 113 -0.14 -6.40 -12.52
C VAL A 113 0.12 -5.11 -11.73
N SER A 114 -0.86 -4.21 -11.66
CA SER A 114 -0.72 -2.95 -10.93
C SER A 114 -0.54 -3.15 -9.42
N MET A 115 -1.32 -4.06 -8.81
CA MET A 115 -1.23 -4.39 -7.39
C MET A 115 0.04 -5.18 -7.08
N GLY A 116 0.51 -6.03 -8.00
CA GLY A 116 1.80 -6.70 -7.86
C GLY A 116 2.97 -5.72 -7.89
N LEU A 117 2.92 -4.72 -8.78
CA LEU A 117 3.92 -3.66 -8.81
C LEU A 117 3.84 -2.77 -7.57
N MET A 118 2.64 -2.43 -7.09
CA MET A 118 2.39 -1.59 -5.91
C MET A 118 3.17 -2.04 -4.66
N MET A 119 3.44 -3.35 -4.54
CA MET A 119 4.25 -3.96 -3.49
C MET A 119 5.62 -3.29 -3.28
N PHE A 120 6.18 -2.63 -4.31
CA PHE A 120 7.43 -1.88 -4.14
C PHE A 120 7.37 -0.82 -3.04
N GLN A 121 6.18 -0.29 -2.73
CA GLN A 121 6.00 0.73 -1.72
C GLN A 121 5.93 0.15 -0.29
N ASP A 122 5.87 -1.16 -0.14
CA ASP A 122 5.67 -1.83 1.15
C ASP A 122 6.74 -1.42 2.19
N PRO A 123 8.05 -1.35 1.88
CA PRO A 123 9.04 -0.90 2.85
C PRO A 123 8.87 0.56 3.28
N MET A 124 8.13 1.39 2.54
CA MET A 124 7.99 2.82 2.86
C MET A 124 7.34 3.06 4.23
N LEU A 125 6.61 2.09 4.78
CA LEU A 125 6.10 2.17 6.15
C LEU A 125 7.23 2.29 7.19
N ASN A 126 8.45 1.85 6.85
CA ASN A 126 9.65 1.88 7.70
C ASN A 126 10.57 3.10 7.45
N TYR A 127 10.10 4.12 6.73
CA TYR A 127 10.95 5.22 6.22
C TYR A 127 11.77 5.96 7.30
N TYR A 128 11.17 6.22 8.46
CA TYR A 128 11.81 6.94 9.57
C TYR A 128 12.37 6.02 10.65
N SER A 129 11.65 4.94 10.94
CA SER A 129 12.00 3.94 11.94
C SER A 129 11.27 2.66 11.56
N THR A 130 11.80 1.51 11.97
CA THR A 130 11.21 0.21 11.69
C THR A 130 9.90 0.06 12.48
N TRP A 131 8.78 0.29 11.79
CA TRP A 131 7.43 0.16 12.31
C TRP A 131 6.88 -1.27 12.17
N CYS A 132 7.13 -1.93 11.03
CA CYS A 132 6.77 -3.33 10.77
C CYS A 132 7.99 -4.13 10.30
N THR A 133 8.07 -5.38 10.74
CA THR A 133 9.12 -6.32 10.34
C THR A 133 8.53 -7.69 9.99
N TYR A 134 8.97 -8.25 8.87
CA TYR A 134 8.57 -9.58 8.45
C TYR A 134 9.37 -10.67 9.17
N ASN A 135 8.82 -11.88 9.16
CA ASN A 135 9.54 -13.04 9.68
C ASN A 135 10.70 -13.41 8.74
N ALA A 136 11.94 -13.20 9.21
CA ALA A 136 13.18 -13.48 8.49
C ALA A 136 13.37 -14.97 8.12
N TRP A 137 12.58 -15.88 8.71
CA TRP A 137 12.57 -17.29 8.33
C TRP A 137 11.99 -17.53 6.93
N LEU A 138 11.14 -16.62 6.44
CA LEU A 138 10.62 -16.69 5.08
C LEU A 138 11.73 -16.39 4.06
N TRP A 139 11.58 -16.95 2.86
CA TRP A 139 12.52 -16.71 1.78
C TRP A 139 12.56 -15.21 1.44
N ASN A 140 13.73 -14.60 1.62
CA ASN A 140 13.95 -13.16 1.43
C ASN A 140 15.33 -12.89 0.77
N ARG A 141 15.52 -11.65 0.31
CA ARG A 141 16.76 -11.11 -0.26
C ARG A 141 17.02 -9.69 0.25
N GLY A 142 16.78 -9.47 1.55
CA GLY A 142 16.85 -8.14 2.16
C GLY A 142 15.75 -7.22 1.66
N SER A 143 15.98 -5.91 1.76
CA SER A 143 15.05 -4.88 1.30
C SER A 143 15.69 -3.91 0.32
N TRP A 144 14.86 -3.28 -0.50
CA TRP A 144 15.24 -2.16 -1.35
C TRP A 144 15.00 -0.80 -0.67
N ALA A 145 14.55 -0.80 0.58
CA ALA A 145 14.19 0.39 1.35
C ALA A 145 15.23 1.52 1.28
N PRO A 146 16.55 1.26 1.47
CA PRO A 146 17.58 2.31 1.49
C PRO A 146 17.73 3.08 0.17
N TYR A 147 17.23 2.55 -0.93
CA TYR A 147 17.28 3.23 -2.23
C TYR A 147 16.12 4.19 -2.47
N PHE A 148 15.14 4.25 -1.56
CA PHE A 148 14.13 5.30 -1.62
C PHE A 148 14.78 6.67 -1.40
N PRO A 149 14.47 7.66 -2.24
CA PRO A 149 15.00 9.00 -2.05
C PRO A 149 14.68 9.55 -0.66
N GLY A 150 15.71 9.98 0.07
CA GLY A 150 15.59 10.58 1.41
C GLY A 150 15.34 9.60 2.55
N TRP A 151 15.56 8.30 2.34
CA TRP A 151 15.45 7.28 3.38
C TRP A 151 16.16 7.71 4.67
N VAL A 152 15.52 7.50 5.82
CA VAL A 152 16.01 8.02 7.11
C VAL A 152 16.42 6.89 8.05
N ALA A 153 15.64 5.80 8.10
CA ALA A 153 15.90 4.69 9.01
C ALA A 153 17.28 4.06 8.75
N PRO A 154 18.06 3.76 9.81
CA PRO A 154 19.38 3.15 9.65
C PRO A 154 19.22 1.71 9.14
N GLU A 155 19.90 1.39 8.04
CA GLU A 155 19.88 0.05 7.44
C GLU A 155 21.27 -0.40 7.02
N GLU A 156 21.63 -1.63 7.38
CA GLU A 156 22.90 -2.25 7.04
C GLU A 156 22.69 -3.50 6.19
N PRO A 157 23.55 -3.77 5.19
CA PRO A 157 23.46 -4.99 4.39
C PRO A 157 23.42 -6.24 5.29
N GLY A 158 22.47 -7.13 5.02
CA GLY A 158 22.25 -8.35 5.82
C GLY A 158 21.45 -8.15 7.12
N HIS A 159 21.24 -6.90 7.54
CA HIS A 159 20.55 -6.49 8.76
C HIS A 159 19.41 -5.50 8.46
N THR A 160 18.66 -5.79 7.39
CA THR A 160 17.50 -5.00 6.95
C THR A 160 16.19 -5.73 7.25
N VAL A 161 15.06 -5.04 7.10
CA VAL A 161 13.75 -5.70 7.18
C VAL A 161 13.65 -6.76 6.06
N PRO A 162 13.37 -8.03 6.38
CA PRO A 162 13.49 -9.12 5.41
C PRO A 162 12.23 -9.20 4.53
N GLU A 163 12.25 -8.63 3.33
CA GLU A 163 11.08 -8.67 2.43
C GLU A 163 10.84 -10.07 1.85
N PRO A 164 9.71 -10.75 2.18
CA PRO A 164 9.43 -12.10 1.71
C PRO A 164 8.83 -12.06 0.28
N LEU A 165 9.66 -11.70 -0.70
CA LEU A 165 9.29 -11.41 -2.09
C LEU A 165 8.32 -12.44 -2.72
N LEU A 166 8.63 -13.73 -2.59
CA LEU A 166 7.82 -14.79 -3.21
C LEU A 166 6.43 -14.91 -2.59
N THR A 167 6.22 -14.35 -1.41
CA THR A 167 4.96 -14.39 -0.67
C THR A 167 4.25 -13.04 -0.78
N ASN A 168 4.96 -11.94 -0.60
CA ASN A 168 4.40 -10.58 -0.70
C ASN A 168 3.95 -10.27 -2.12
N ILE A 169 4.77 -10.54 -3.16
CA ILE A 169 4.39 -10.20 -4.54
C ILE A 169 3.07 -10.90 -4.94
N PRO A 170 2.87 -12.21 -4.74
CA PRO A 170 1.58 -12.83 -5.04
C PRO A 170 0.46 -12.38 -4.10
N GLY A 171 0.75 -12.16 -2.81
CA GLY A 171 -0.22 -11.67 -1.83
C GLY A 171 -0.81 -10.33 -2.22
N TYR A 172 0.05 -9.37 -2.58
CA TYR A 172 -0.36 -8.07 -3.12
C TYR A 172 -1.02 -8.22 -4.49
N MET A 173 -0.43 -9.00 -5.40
CA MET A 173 -0.91 -9.10 -6.77
C MET A 173 -2.31 -9.71 -6.88
N TYR A 174 -2.52 -10.92 -6.37
CA TYR A 174 -3.80 -11.61 -6.52
C TYR A 174 -4.59 -11.65 -5.22
N GLY A 175 -3.96 -11.68 -4.04
CA GLY A 175 -4.66 -11.67 -2.76
C GLY A 175 -5.48 -10.39 -2.59
N VAL A 176 -4.84 -9.22 -2.70
CA VAL A 176 -5.54 -7.91 -2.64
C VAL A 176 -6.56 -7.78 -3.78
N LEU A 177 -6.25 -8.27 -4.98
CA LEU A 177 -7.22 -8.28 -6.07
C LEU A 177 -8.47 -9.12 -5.72
N MET A 178 -8.30 -10.31 -5.13
CA MET A 178 -9.42 -11.17 -4.77
C MET A 178 -10.27 -10.53 -3.68
N LEU A 179 -9.64 -9.93 -2.66
CA LEU A 179 -10.33 -9.16 -1.64
C LEU A 179 -11.09 -7.98 -2.26
N THR A 180 -10.52 -7.34 -3.28
CA THR A 180 -11.17 -6.24 -4.02
C THR A 180 -12.37 -6.73 -4.82
N ILE A 181 -12.26 -7.89 -5.48
CA ILE A 181 -13.38 -8.51 -6.21
C ILE A 181 -14.51 -8.88 -5.24
N VAL A 182 -14.18 -9.49 -4.10
CA VAL A 182 -15.14 -9.84 -3.05
C VAL A 182 -15.79 -8.59 -2.46
N GLY A 183 -15.01 -7.55 -2.18
CA GLY A 183 -15.50 -6.24 -1.74
C GLY A 183 -16.48 -5.62 -2.73
N CYS A 184 -16.16 -5.61 -4.03
CA CYS A 184 -17.09 -5.18 -5.08
C CYS A 184 -18.36 -6.04 -5.13
N ALA A 185 -18.28 -7.36 -4.87
CA ALA A 185 -19.44 -8.24 -4.81
C ALA A 185 -20.33 -7.92 -3.58
N ILE A 186 -19.72 -7.60 -2.43
CA ILE A 186 -20.42 -7.14 -1.23
C ILE A 186 -21.11 -5.79 -1.52
N MET A 187 -20.41 -4.83 -2.11
CA MET A 187 -20.99 -3.54 -2.53
C MET A 187 -22.22 -3.74 -3.44
N ARG A 188 -22.14 -4.68 -4.39
CA ARG A 188 -23.25 -5.02 -5.28
C ARG A 188 -24.44 -5.62 -4.52
N ARG A 189 -24.19 -6.53 -3.57
CA ARG A 189 -25.24 -7.12 -2.72
C ARG A 189 -25.92 -6.05 -1.85
N ILE A 190 -25.15 -5.14 -1.27
CA ILE A 190 -25.66 -4.03 -0.46
C ILE A 190 -26.57 -3.14 -1.32
N ARG A 191 -26.11 -2.74 -2.51
CA ARG A 191 -26.91 -1.92 -3.44
C ARG A 191 -28.18 -2.63 -3.91
N ASN A 192 -28.13 -3.93 -4.16
CA ASN A 192 -29.31 -4.71 -4.53
C ASN A 192 -30.32 -4.82 -3.38
N ARG A 193 -29.84 -4.86 -2.13
CA ARG A 193 -30.70 -4.90 -0.95
C ARG A 193 -31.29 -3.52 -0.60
N TRP A 194 -30.50 -2.46 -0.80
CA TRP A 194 -30.90 -1.07 -0.56
C TRP A 194 -30.61 -0.19 -1.77
N PRO A 195 -31.50 -0.16 -2.78
CA PRO A 195 -31.28 0.62 -4.00
C PRO A 195 -31.12 2.13 -3.78
N GLY A 196 -31.70 2.67 -2.71
CA GLY A 196 -31.61 4.08 -2.33
C GLY A 196 -30.34 4.48 -1.57
N ILE A 197 -29.37 3.57 -1.39
CA ILE A 197 -28.13 3.90 -0.69
C ILE A 197 -27.27 4.85 -1.53
N SER A 198 -26.91 6.01 -0.96
CA SER A 198 -25.96 6.93 -1.60
C SER A 198 -24.59 6.29 -1.80
N ASN A 199 -23.84 6.70 -2.82
CA ASN A 199 -22.47 6.23 -3.03
C ASN A 199 -21.59 6.41 -1.79
N LEU A 200 -21.68 7.56 -1.09
CA LEU A 200 -20.89 7.81 0.12
C LEU A 200 -21.16 6.77 1.22
N ARG A 201 -22.44 6.52 1.55
CA ARG A 201 -22.82 5.47 2.52
C ARG A 201 -22.33 4.09 2.11
N LEU A 202 -22.36 3.76 0.81
CA LEU A 202 -21.85 2.49 0.31
C LEU A 202 -20.34 2.35 0.53
N VAL A 203 -19.58 3.43 0.28
CA VAL A 203 -18.13 3.46 0.55
C VAL A 203 -17.86 3.33 2.04
N LEU A 204 -18.55 4.08 2.90
CA LEU A 204 -18.36 4.01 4.36
C LEU A 204 -18.67 2.63 4.94
N VAL A 205 -19.73 1.97 4.47
CA VAL A 205 -20.05 0.59 4.89
C VAL A 205 -18.98 -0.38 4.42
N THR A 206 -18.49 -0.22 3.18
CA THR A 206 -17.41 -1.07 2.65
C THR A 206 -16.12 -0.87 3.43
N TYR A 207 -15.81 0.36 3.82
CA TYR A 207 -14.68 0.69 4.67
C TYR A 207 -14.79 0.04 6.05
N ALA A 208 -15.94 0.16 6.71
CA ALA A 208 -16.17 -0.50 8.00
C ALA A 208 -16.03 -2.04 7.91
N ILE A 209 -16.52 -2.65 6.83
CA ILE A 209 -16.34 -4.09 6.58
C ILE A 209 -14.87 -4.43 6.35
N ALA A 210 -14.13 -3.59 5.63
CA ALA A 210 -12.71 -3.79 5.37
C ALA A 210 -11.89 -3.73 6.66
N ILE A 211 -12.13 -2.74 7.54
CA ILE A 211 -11.49 -2.65 8.86
C ILE A 211 -11.77 -3.91 9.69
N ALA A 212 -13.03 -4.35 9.75
CA ALA A 212 -13.39 -5.53 10.54
C ALA A 212 -12.78 -6.81 9.97
N PHE A 213 -12.75 -6.95 8.65
CA PHE A 213 -12.10 -8.08 7.99
C PHE A 213 -10.60 -8.10 8.25
N ASP A 214 -9.96 -6.94 8.17
CA ASP A 214 -8.55 -6.76 8.47
C ASP A 214 -8.22 -7.16 9.91
N ALA A 215 -8.94 -6.61 10.90
CA ALA A 215 -8.73 -6.96 12.30
C ALA A 215 -8.86 -8.47 12.59
N VAL A 216 -9.73 -9.18 11.86
CA VAL A 216 -9.84 -10.65 11.97
C VAL A 216 -8.68 -11.34 11.25
N MET A 217 -8.41 -10.98 10.00
CA MET A 217 -7.39 -11.65 9.19
C MET A 217 -5.99 -11.38 9.75
N GLU A 218 -5.65 -10.12 9.98
CA GLU A 218 -4.35 -9.71 10.47
C GLU A 218 -4.21 -9.96 11.98
N GLY A 219 -5.10 -9.38 12.76
CA GLY A 219 -5.05 -9.43 14.23
C GLY A 219 -5.21 -10.82 14.82
N LEU A 220 -6.07 -11.67 14.25
CA LEU A 220 -6.34 -13.01 14.79
C LEU A 220 -5.65 -14.16 14.04
N ILE A 221 -5.15 -13.93 12.83
CA ILE A 221 -4.51 -14.98 12.02
C ILE A 221 -3.05 -14.62 11.71
N LEU A 222 -2.77 -13.57 10.94
CA LEU A 222 -1.41 -13.30 10.43
C LEU A 222 -0.39 -12.95 11.53
N LEU A 223 -0.78 -12.11 12.49
CA LEU A 223 0.09 -11.72 13.60
C LEU A 223 0.33 -12.92 14.56
N PRO A 224 -0.70 -13.67 15.01
CA PRO A 224 -0.47 -14.85 15.86
C PRO A 224 0.36 -15.96 15.22
N ILE A 225 0.21 -16.22 13.91
CA ILE A 225 1.06 -17.19 13.19
C ILE A 225 2.47 -16.66 12.90
N GLY A 226 2.73 -15.38 13.22
CA GLY A 226 4.04 -14.75 13.11
C GLY A 226 4.48 -14.50 11.68
N PHE A 227 3.57 -14.06 10.80
CA PHE A 227 3.94 -13.68 9.42
C PHE A 227 4.78 -12.39 9.40
N TYR A 228 4.41 -11.41 10.22
CA TYR A 228 5.16 -10.21 10.53
C TYR A 228 4.81 -9.74 11.95
N SER A 229 5.45 -8.68 12.42
CA SER A 229 5.22 -8.05 13.71
C SER A 229 5.32 -6.53 13.56
N TYR A 230 4.60 -5.79 14.42
CA TYR A 230 4.62 -4.32 14.46
C TYR A 230 5.41 -3.80 15.67
N PRO A 231 6.75 -3.92 15.72
CA PRO A 231 7.51 -3.55 16.90
C PRO A 231 7.46 -2.06 17.22
N GLY A 232 7.36 -1.18 16.21
CA GLY A 232 7.27 0.27 16.40
C GLY A 232 5.84 0.78 16.64
N ALA A 233 4.87 -0.09 16.93
CA ALA A 233 3.49 0.35 17.14
C ALA A 233 3.31 1.16 18.42
N ILE A 234 2.35 2.10 18.38
CA ILE A 234 1.88 2.81 19.58
C ILE A 234 1.08 1.82 20.42
N GLN A 235 1.61 1.45 21.57
CA GLN A 235 1.08 0.39 22.43
C GLN A 235 -0.30 0.75 22.99
N GLU A 236 -0.56 2.02 23.31
CA GLU A 236 -1.87 2.49 23.80
C GLU A 236 -3.01 2.30 22.77
N LEU A 237 -2.68 2.30 21.48
CA LEU A 237 -3.62 2.14 20.37
C LEU A 237 -3.56 0.73 19.77
N SER A 238 -2.99 -0.23 20.51
CA SER A 238 -2.77 -1.59 20.05
C SER A 238 -3.48 -2.64 20.91
N ILE A 239 -4.00 -3.66 20.26
CA ILE A 239 -4.51 -4.87 20.92
C ILE A 239 -3.32 -5.80 21.19
N ASN A 240 -3.26 -6.42 22.38
CA ASN A 240 -2.13 -7.25 22.82
C ASN A 240 -0.78 -6.50 22.84
N ALA A 241 -0.80 -5.23 23.25
CA ALA A 241 0.38 -4.38 23.37
C ALA A 241 1.53 -5.07 24.12
N GLY A 242 2.76 -4.88 23.62
CA GLY A 242 3.96 -5.47 24.22
C GLY A 242 4.22 -6.94 23.85
N THR A 243 3.39 -7.53 22.98
CA THR A 243 3.58 -8.90 22.47
C THR A 243 4.03 -8.89 21.01
N TYR A 244 4.61 -9.99 20.52
CA TYR A 244 5.00 -10.10 19.09
C TYR A 244 3.81 -10.02 18.12
N TYR A 245 2.59 -10.29 18.60
CA TYR A 245 1.36 -10.30 17.81
C TYR A 245 0.46 -9.10 18.12
N GLN A 246 1.05 -7.99 18.59
CA GLN A 246 0.31 -6.77 18.83
C GLN A 246 -0.28 -6.23 17.53
N TYR A 247 -1.56 -5.87 17.57
CA TYR A 247 -2.30 -5.35 16.43
C TYR A 247 -2.62 -3.86 16.66
N PRO A 248 -1.94 -2.93 15.98
CA PRO A 248 -2.29 -1.52 16.03
C PRO A 248 -3.66 -1.29 15.36
N ILE A 249 -4.62 -0.74 16.10
CA ILE A 249 -5.99 -0.55 15.56
C ILE A 249 -5.98 0.41 14.36
N TYR A 250 -5.04 1.35 14.35
CA TYR A 250 -4.82 2.27 13.23
C TYR A 250 -4.37 1.58 11.95
N GLU A 251 -3.80 0.38 12.02
CA GLU A 251 -3.49 -0.41 10.83
C GLU A 251 -4.75 -0.80 10.07
N GLY A 252 -5.77 -1.30 10.77
CA GLY A 252 -7.06 -1.60 10.15
C GLY A 252 -7.71 -0.38 9.50
N PHE A 253 -7.53 0.81 10.07
CA PHE A 253 -8.00 2.06 9.46
C PHE A 253 -7.23 2.40 8.17
N MET A 254 -5.90 2.23 8.14
CA MET A 254 -5.06 2.49 6.97
C MET A 254 -5.34 1.46 5.87
N TRP A 255 -5.19 0.17 6.18
CA TRP A 255 -5.40 -0.91 5.22
C TRP A 255 -6.85 -1.02 4.75
N GLY A 256 -7.82 -0.83 5.65
CA GLY A 256 -9.22 -0.70 5.29
C GLY A 256 -9.46 0.44 4.28
N GLY A 257 -8.70 1.55 4.40
CA GLY A 257 -8.79 2.71 3.53
C GLY A 257 -8.29 2.40 2.13
N VAL A 258 -7.14 1.73 2.04
CA VAL A 258 -6.60 1.18 0.79
C VAL A 258 -7.62 0.26 0.13
N GLN A 259 -8.12 -0.72 0.88
CA GLN A 259 -9.04 -1.72 0.35
C GLN A 259 -10.37 -1.11 -0.12
N ALA A 260 -10.92 -0.16 0.63
CA ALA A 260 -12.12 0.58 0.23
C ALA A 260 -11.87 1.43 -1.02
N ALA A 261 -10.71 2.11 -1.11
CA ALA A 261 -10.34 2.93 -2.26
C ALA A 261 -10.16 2.07 -3.54
N LEU A 262 -9.51 0.90 -3.43
CA LEU A 262 -9.38 -0.06 -4.52
C LEU A 262 -10.73 -0.64 -4.96
N CYS A 263 -11.62 -0.94 -4.00
CA CYS A 263 -12.99 -1.35 -4.29
C CYS A 263 -13.75 -0.24 -5.01
N CYS A 264 -13.62 1.02 -4.60
CA CYS A 264 -14.23 2.16 -5.28
C CYS A 264 -13.70 2.30 -6.71
N LEU A 265 -12.38 2.21 -6.90
CA LEU A 265 -11.72 2.30 -8.20
C LEU A 265 -12.28 1.24 -9.15
N ARG A 266 -12.45 0.00 -8.67
CA ARG A 266 -12.96 -1.12 -9.48
C ARG A 266 -14.49 -1.14 -9.64
N PHE A 267 -15.25 -0.67 -8.65
CA PHE A 267 -16.72 -0.77 -8.63
C PHE A 267 -17.39 0.37 -9.40
N PHE A 268 -16.88 1.60 -9.30
CA PHE A 268 -17.46 2.77 -9.95
C PHE A 268 -16.89 2.95 -11.36
N THR A 269 -17.40 2.15 -12.28
CA THR A 269 -17.08 2.24 -13.71
C THR A 269 -18.15 3.02 -14.48
N ASP A 270 -17.76 3.63 -15.59
CA ASP A 270 -18.71 4.19 -16.58
C ASP A 270 -19.45 3.08 -17.36
N ASP A 271 -20.36 3.48 -18.26
CA ASP A 271 -21.14 2.57 -19.12
C ASP A 271 -20.26 1.70 -20.05
N ARG A 272 -18.99 2.07 -20.22
CA ARG A 272 -17.99 1.35 -21.01
C ARG A 272 -17.08 0.48 -20.13
N GLY A 273 -17.35 0.37 -18.83
CA GLY A 273 -16.57 -0.41 -17.88
C GLY A 273 -15.20 0.21 -17.54
N ARG A 274 -15.02 1.51 -17.74
CA ARG A 274 -13.78 2.24 -17.44
C ARG A 274 -13.86 2.89 -16.07
N THR A 275 -12.78 2.80 -15.31
CA THR A 275 -12.63 3.44 -14.00
C THR A 275 -12.45 4.95 -14.12
N VAL A 276 -12.51 5.66 -12.99
CA VAL A 276 -12.35 7.13 -12.95
C VAL A 276 -11.00 7.60 -13.51
N VAL A 277 -9.94 6.81 -13.35
CA VAL A 277 -8.59 7.15 -13.82
C VAL A 277 -8.41 6.94 -15.33
N GLU A 278 -9.32 6.20 -15.95
CA GLU A 278 -9.33 5.93 -17.39
C GLU A 278 -10.17 6.96 -18.19
N ARG A 279 -10.83 7.91 -17.50
CA ARG A 279 -11.67 8.92 -18.15
C ARG A 279 -10.85 9.78 -19.11
N GLY A 280 -11.35 9.90 -20.34
CA GLY A 280 -10.69 10.62 -21.42
C GLY A 280 -9.72 9.79 -22.25
N LEU A 281 -9.67 8.46 -22.09
CA LEU A 281 -8.82 7.57 -22.90
C LEU A 281 -9.05 7.72 -24.41
N ASP A 282 -10.28 8.04 -24.84
CA ASP A 282 -10.62 8.26 -26.25
C ASP A 282 -9.90 9.48 -26.87
N SER A 283 -9.44 10.42 -26.04
CA SER A 283 -8.67 11.59 -26.48
C SER A 283 -7.20 11.28 -26.79
N ILE A 284 -6.72 10.07 -26.44
CA ILE A 284 -5.33 9.64 -26.66
C ILE A 284 -5.18 9.17 -28.10
N ARG A 285 -4.55 10.02 -28.92
CA ARG A 285 -4.19 9.69 -30.30
C ARG A 285 -3.07 8.64 -30.34
N GLY A 286 -3.33 7.50 -30.97
CA GLY A 286 -2.35 6.44 -31.17
C GLY A 286 -2.98 5.08 -31.45
N GLY A 287 -2.14 4.09 -31.78
CA GLY A 287 -2.58 2.71 -31.98
C GLY A 287 -3.01 2.03 -30.66
N PHE A 288 -3.63 0.86 -30.79
CA PHE A 288 -4.17 0.06 -29.68
C PHE A 288 -3.16 -0.16 -28.54
N VAL A 289 -1.90 -0.49 -28.88
CA VAL A 289 -0.83 -0.73 -27.89
C VAL A 289 -0.57 0.49 -27.01
N ARG A 290 -0.47 1.68 -27.62
CA ARG A 290 -0.23 2.94 -26.89
C ARG A 290 -1.39 3.25 -25.95
N GLN A 291 -2.62 3.07 -26.42
CA GLN A 291 -3.81 3.30 -25.58
C GLN A 291 -3.86 2.31 -24.40
N GLN A 292 -3.57 1.02 -24.60
CA GLN A 292 -3.53 0.05 -23.51
C GLN A 292 -2.41 0.32 -22.51
N PHE A 293 -1.24 0.78 -22.97
CA PHE A 293 -0.14 1.13 -22.07
C PHE A 293 -0.44 2.38 -21.23
N VAL A 294 -0.99 3.44 -21.86
CA VAL A 294 -1.43 4.65 -21.12
C VAL A 294 -2.53 4.31 -20.12
N ARG A 295 -3.47 3.45 -20.52
CA ARG A 295 -4.52 2.92 -19.65
C ARG A 295 -3.95 2.18 -18.44
N PHE A 296 -2.98 1.29 -18.68
CA PHE A 296 -2.27 0.58 -17.63
C PHE A 296 -1.55 1.54 -16.67
N LEU A 297 -0.80 2.51 -17.18
CA LEU A 297 -0.14 3.52 -16.36
C LEU A 297 -1.14 4.32 -15.52
N ALA A 298 -2.30 4.68 -16.06
CA ALA A 298 -3.31 5.39 -15.31
C ALA A 298 -3.91 4.54 -14.17
N ILE A 299 -4.17 3.26 -14.43
CA ILE A 299 -4.63 2.31 -13.40
C ILE A 299 -3.57 2.10 -12.34
N PHE A 300 -2.32 1.87 -12.75
CA PHE A 300 -1.19 1.71 -11.84
C PHE A 300 -0.95 2.95 -10.98
N GLY A 301 -1.05 4.15 -11.57
CA GLY A 301 -0.98 5.41 -10.85
C GLY A 301 -2.10 5.57 -9.83
N GLY A 302 -3.34 5.18 -10.19
CA GLY A 302 -4.48 5.18 -9.27
C GLY A 302 -4.31 4.21 -8.10
N VAL A 303 -3.94 2.96 -8.39
CA VAL A 303 -3.69 1.91 -7.38
C VAL A 303 -2.54 2.33 -6.46
N SER A 304 -1.43 2.79 -7.02
CA SER A 304 -0.26 3.23 -6.27
C SER A 304 -0.56 4.45 -5.40
N ALA A 305 -1.35 5.40 -5.89
CA ALA A 305 -1.74 6.57 -5.11
C ALA A 305 -2.70 6.22 -3.97
N CYS A 306 -3.62 5.26 -4.17
CA CYS A 306 -4.46 4.76 -3.08
C CYS A 306 -3.59 4.20 -1.95
N PHE A 307 -2.62 3.35 -2.27
CA PHE A 307 -1.72 2.79 -1.26
C PHE A 307 -0.84 3.86 -0.62
N PHE A 308 -0.25 4.74 -1.43
CA PHE A 308 0.60 5.81 -0.93
C PHE A 308 -0.14 6.75 0.05
N LEU A 309 -1.34 7.20 -0.31
CA LEU A 309 -2.08 8.20 0.47
C LEU A 309 -2.78 7.61 1.70
N PHE A 310 -3.34 6.40 1.61
CA PHE A 310 -4.09 5.80 2.70
C PHE A 310 -3.24 4.93 3.62
N TYR A 311 -2.05 4.52 3.17
CA TYR A 311 -1.15 3.67 3.94
C TYR A 311 0.18 4.36 4.24
N ASN A 312 1.00 4.64 3.23
CA ASN A 312 2.37 5.10 3.47
C ASN A 312 2.45 6.45 4.18
N VAL A 313 1.63 7.43 3.78
CA VAL A 313 1.61 8.75 4.43
C VAL A 313 1.22 8.66 5.92
N PRO A 314 0.09 8.05 6.31
CA PRO A 314 -0.24 7.91 7.72
C PRO A 314 0.73 6.98 8.47
N ALA A 315 1.19 5.88 7.86
CA ALA A 315 2.12 4.94 8.50
C ALA A 315 3.45 5.61 8.83
N THR A 316 4.03 6.38 7.89
CA THR A 316 5.28 7.12 8.14
C THR A 316 5.13 8.18 9.23
N TRP A 317 3.96 8.84 9.31
CA TRP A 317 3.66 9.76 10.40
C TRP A 317 3.57 9.06 11.76
N LEU A 318 2.84 7.95 11.82
CA LEU A 318 2.65 7.17 13.05
C LEU A 318 3.96 6.49 13.49
N GLY A 319 4.80 6.06 12.55
CA GLY A 319 6.11 5.47 12.83
C GLY A 319 7.09 6.42 13.54
N MET A 320 6.91 7.74 13.43
CA MET A 320 7.68 8.72 14.22
C MET A 320 7.26 8.79 15.69
N HIS A 321 6.13 8.19 16.05
CA HIS A 321 5.55 8.21 17.39
C HIS A 321 5.58 6.81 18.04
N GLY A 322 6.39 5.90 17.50
CA GLY A 322 6.47 4.52 18.01
C GLY A 322 6.97 4.46 19.45
N ASP A 323 6.35 3.58 20.23
CA ASP A 323 6.80 3.28 21.59
C ASP A 323 8.06 2.39 21.59
N ALA A 324 8.56 2.07 22.78
CA ALA A 324 9.67 1.14 22.92
C ALA A 324 9.33 -0.21 22.29
N TRP A 325 10.28 -0.74 21.52
CA TRP A 325 10.15 -2.07 20.92
C TRP A 325 9.85 -3.12 21.99
N PRO A 326 8.80 -3.96 21.82
CA PRO A 326 8.49 -4.98 22.81
C PRO A 326 9.64 -5.96 23.03
N GLU A 327 9.95 -6.27 24.29
CA GLU A 327 10.92 -7.31 24.64
C GLU A 327 10.60 -8.66 23.97
N ASP A 328 9.30 -8.93 23.80
CA ASP A 328 8.82 -10.14 23.15
C ASP A 328 9.23 -10.20 21.67
N VAL A 329 9.31 -9.07 20.97
CA VAL A 329 9.85 -9.03 19.60
C VAL A 329 11.38 -9.15 19.64
N GLN A 330 12.05 -8.38 20.50
CA GLN A 330 13.52 -8.31 20.56
C GLN A 330 14.16 -9.67 20.83
N LYS A 331 13.60 -10.50 21.72
CA LYS A 331 14.14 -11.85 22.04
C LYS A 331 13.93 -12.89 20.93
N ARG A 332 13.16 -12.57 19.89
CA ARG A 332 12.90 -13.45 18.74
C ARG A 332 13.70 -12.95 17.55
N SER A 333 14.87 -13.52 17.34
CA SER A 333 15.78 -13.14 16.26
C SER A 333 15.16 -13.20 14.85
N TYR A 334 14.11 -14.01 14.66
CA TYR A 334 13.40 -14.09 13.38
C TYR A 334 12.46 -12.91 13.12
N PHE A 335 12.18 -12.06 14.11
CA PHE A 335 11.53 -10.75 13.92
C PHE A 335 12.51 -9.59 14.03
N ASN A 336 13.65 -9.79 14.68
CA ASN A 336 14.73 -8.82 14.77
C ASN A 336 16.04 -9.42 14.22
N PRO A 337 16.24 -9.45 12.90
CA PRO A 337 17.41 -10.08 12.27
C PRO A 337 18.68 -9.21 12.37
N GLY A 338 18.98 -8.75 13.58
CA GLY A 338 20.13 -7.88 13.86
C GLY A 338 19.94 -6.44 13.38
N ILE A 339 18.69 -5.95 13.29
CA ILE A 339 18.42 -4.53 12.98
C ILE A 339 18.86 -3.65 14.17
N CYS A 340 18.67 -4.15 15.39
CA CYS A 340 19.03 -3.48 16.63
C CYS A 340 19.12 -4.49 17.80
N GLY A 341 19.56 -4.04 18.97
CA GLY A 341 19.56 -4.84 20.19
C GLY A 341 20.71 -5.84 20.26
N ASP A 342 20.45 -7.01 20.85
CA ASP A 342 21.48 -8.03 21.11
C ASP A 342 22.21 -8.45 19.82
N GLY A 343 23.54 -8.46 19.89
CA GLY A 343 24.42 -8.72 18.73
C GLY A 343 24.72 -7.49 17.86
N THR A 344 24.21 -6.31 18.20
CA THR A 344 24.51 -5.03 17.55
C THR A 344 25.07 -4.03 18.56
N ASP A 345 25.62 -2.91 18.10
CA ASP A 345 26.03 -1.78 18.93
C ASP A 345 24.93 -0.71 19.08
N ARG A 346 23.77 -0.93 18.44
CA ARG A 346 22.64 -0.02 18.41
C ARG A 346 21.47 -0.54 19.26
N PRO A 347 21.02 0.22 20.28
CA PRO A 347 19.80 -0.13 20.97
C PRO A 347 18.58 -0.07 20.02
N CYS A 348 17.59 -0.92 20.29
CA CYS A 348 16.33 -0.84 19.56
C CYS A 348 15.58 0.47 19.85
N PRO A 349 14.76 0.96 18.89
CA PRO A 349 14.01 2.19 19.05
C PRO A 349 13.27 2.26 20.39
N ASN A 350 13.50 3.35 21.10
CA ASN A 350 12.92 3.64 22.41
C ASN A 350 12.67 5.16 22.52
N PRO A 351 11.48 5.60 22.98
CA PRO A 351 11.17 7.02 23.22
C PRO A 351 12.16 7.79 24.08
N ASP A 352 12.92 7.09 24.95
CA ASP A 352 13.95 7.68 25.79
C ASP A 352 15.22 8.08 25.01
N LEU A 353 15.37 7.61 23.77
CA LEU A 353 16.52 7.87 22.90
C LEU A 353 16.13 8.72 21.69
N PRO A 354 17.03 9.60 21.19
CA PRO A 354 16.83 10.25 19.91
C PRO A 354 16.67 9.23 18.80
N LEU A 355 15.76 9.48 17.85
CA LEU A 355 15.62 8.66 16.65
C LEU A 355 16.88 8.80 15.78
N PRO A 356 17.69 7.74 15.63
CA PRO A 356 18.87 7.80 14.77
C PRO A 356 18.45 7.79 13.30
N THR A 357 19.25 8.45 12.48
CA THR A 357 19.14 8.45 11.02
C THR A 357 20.36 7.77 10.41
N GLU A 358 20.28 7.39 9.14
CA GLU A 358 21.41 6.83 8.37
C GLU A 358 22.67 7.72 8.43
N HIS A 359 22.51 9.03 8.64
CA HIS A 359 23.61 10.00 8.60
C HIS A 359 23.92 10.66 9.95
N SER A 360 23.23 10.28 11.03
CA SER A 360 23.43 10.87 12.36
C SER A 360 24.25 9.96 13.25
N GLY A 361 24.80 10.53 14.33
CA GLY A 361 25.24 9.71 15.46
C GLY A 361 24.07 9.05 16.18
N TYR A 362 24.38 8.04 16.99
CA TYR A 362 23.45 7.33 17.86
C TYR A 362 24.08 7.08 19.23
N VAL A 363 23.25 6.77 20.22
CA VAL A 363 23.71 6.37 21.55
C VAL A 363 23.82 4.85 21.57
N ASN A 364 24.99 4.31 21.91
CA ASN A 364 25.19 2.85 22.02
C ASN A 364 24.64 2.28 23.34
N HIS A 365 24.81 0.97 23.54
CA HIS A 365 24.36 0.28 24.75
C HIS A 365 25.03 0.77 26.04
N GLU A 366 26.23 1.37 25.94
CA GLU A 366 26.99 1.94 27.06
C GLU A 366 26.58 3.39 27.39
N GLY A 367 25.70 3.99 26.59
CA GLY A 367 25.29 5.39 26.75
C GLY A 367 26.26 6.40 26.12
N GLU A 368 27.20 5.93 25.30
CA GLU A 368 28.16 6.77 24.58
C GLU A 368 27.59 7.20 23.22
N LEU A 369 27.85 8.46 22.84
CA LEU A 369 27.49 8.97 21.52
C LEU A 369 28.50 8.47 20.48
N VAL A 370 28.07 7.59 19.59
CA VAL A 370 28.83 7.12 18.43
C VAL A 370 28.51 8.02 17.24
N LEU A 371 29.54 8.67 16.67
CA LEU A 371 29.41 9.50 15.47
C LEU A 371 29.82 8.71 14.21
N PRO A 372 29.25 9.02 13.04
CA PRO A 372 29.71 8.47 11.77
C PRO A 372 31.20 8.79 11.53
N GLU A 373 31.87 7.92 10.78
CA GLU A 373 33.30 8.08 10.47
C GLU A 373 33.57 9.44 9.82
N GLY A 374 34.59 10.15 10.32
CA GLY A 374 34.99 11.47 9.82
C GLY A 374 34.09 12.63 10.26
N VAL A 375 33.05 12.38 11.06
CA VAL A 375 32.17 13.43 11.62
C VAL A 375 32.63 13.78 13.04
N SER A 376 32.62 15.07 13.35
CA SER A 376 32.88 15.57 14.71
C SER A 376 31.70 16.42 15.18
N ILE A 377 31.57 16.58 16.49
CA ILE A 377 30.54 17.43 17.08
C ILE A 377 30.69 18.86 16.52
N PRO A 378 29.64 19.46 15.94
CA PRO A 378 29.71 20.82 15.41
C PRO A 378 30.19 21.82 16.48
N PRO A 379 31.11 22.73 16.15
CA PRO A 379 31.58 23.73 17.10
C PRO A 379 30.47 24.72 17.46
N VAL A 380 30.55 25.28 18.67
CA VAL A 380 29.63 26.34 19.10
C VAL A 380 29.89 27.61 18.28
N VAL A 381 28.87 28.08 17.55
CA VAL A 381 28.92 29.36 16.84
C VAL A 381 28.43 30.47 17.78
N PRO A 382 29.27 31.46 18.13
CA PRO A 382 28.87 32.53 19.04
C PRO A 382 27.80 33.43 18.41
N ILE A 383 26.93 33.98 19.24
CA ILE A 383 25.92 34.98 18.83
C ILE A 383 26.65 36.31 18.60
N GLU A 384 26.50 36.90 17.42
CA GLU A 384 27.08 38.24 17.14
C GLU A 384 26.52 39.29 18.09
N GLY A 385 27.39 40.08 18.72
CA GLY A 385 27.03 41.21 19.58
C GLY A 385 26.89 40.91 21.08
N ARG A 386 27.39 39.77 21.56
CA ARG A 386 27.57 39.47 22.99
C ARG A 386 29.01 39.57 23.43
#